data_AF-A2H7R7-F1
#
_entry.id   AF-A2H7R7-F1
#
_cell.length_a   1.000
_cell.length_b   1.000
_cell.length_c   1.000
_cell.angle_alpha   90.00
_cell.angle_beta   90.00
_cell.angle_gamma   90.00
#
_symmetry.space_group_name_H-M   'P 1'
#
loop_
_entity.id
_entity.type
_entity.pdbx_description
1 polymer ?
#
loop_
_entity_poly.entity_id
_entity_poly.type
_entity_poly.pdbx_seq_one_letter_code
_entity_poly.pdbx_strand_id
1 'polypeptide(L)'
;MYDLLTVFHKRFNTVLMYDLLTVFHKRFNTVLMYDLLTVFHKRFNTVLMYDLLTVFHKRFNTVLMYDLLTVFHKRFNTVLMYDLLTVFHE
;
A
#
# COMPACT_ATOMS: atom_id res chain seq x y z
N MET A 1 -13.71 11.64 7.55
CA MET A 1 -14.49 10.48 7.10
C MET A 1 -15.08 10.77 5.73
N TYR A 2 -14.30 10.53 4.69
CA TYR A 2 -14.85 10.23 3.37
C TYR A 2 -14.67 8.73 3.20
N ASP A 3 -15.61 7.95 3.71
CA ASP A 3 -15.55 6.50 3.60
C ASP A 3 -15.74 6.15 2.13
N LEU A 4 -14.63 5.85 1.46
CA LEU A 4 -14.64 5.54 0.04
C LEU A 4 -14.49 4.03 -0.10
N LEU A 5 -15.55 3.39 -0.58
CA LEU A 5 -15.63 1.94 -0.62
C LEU A 5 -14.57 1.33 -1.55
N THR A 6 -14.32 1.93 -2.71
CA THR A 6 -13.37 1.40 -3.70
C THR A 6 -12.82 2.51 -4.58
N VAL A 7 -11.52 2.49 -4.86
CA VAL A 7 -10.88 3.42 -5.79
C VAL A 7 -10.21 2.68 -6.94
N PHE A 8 -10.53 3.10 -8.17
CA PHE A 8 -9.91 2.59 -9.38
C PHE A 8 -9.38 3.73 -10.25
N HIS A 9 -8.08 3.72 -10.52
CA HIS A 9 -7.40 4.71 -11.37
C HIS A 9 -6.11 4.13 -11.95
N LYS A 10 -5.70 4.64 -13.11
CA LYS A 10 -4.49 4.15 -13.76
C LYS A 10 -3.21 4.63 -13.09
N ARG A 11 -3.17 5.91 -12.68
CA ARG A 11 -1.98 6.54 -12.14
C ARG A 11 -2.37 7.67 -11.21
N PHE A 12 -1.65 7.76 -10.10
CA PHE A 12 -1.59 8.97 -9.31
C PHE A 12 -0.17 9.43 -9.09
N ASN A 13 0.00 10.73 -8.91
CA ASN A 13 1.28 11.31 -8.53
C ASN A 13 1.39 11.40 -7.00
N THR A 14 0.44 12.06 -6.34
CA THR A 14 0.36 12.16 -4.87
C THR A 14 -1.06 11.83 -4.45
N VAL A 15 -1.21 10.96 -3.45
CA VAL A 15 -2.51 10.61 -2.88
C VAL A 15 -2.43 10.54 -1.38
N LEU A 16 -3.49 11.05 -0.76
CA LEU A 16 -3.82 10.89 0.64
C LEU A 16 -5.19 10.22 0.72
N MET A 17 -5.28 9.10 1.42
CA MET A 17 -6.52 8.34 1.60
C MET A 17 -6.66 7.91 3.07
N TYR A 18 -7.90 7.93 3.55
CA TYR A 18 -8.32 7.50 4.88
C TYR A 18 -9.53 6.58 4.73
N ASP A 19 -9.74 5.69 5.70
CA ASP A 19 -10.97 4.90 5.89
C ASP A 19 -11.43 4.18 4.61
N LEU A 20 -10.58 3.30 4.07
CA LEU A 20 -10.81 2.74 2.75
C LEU A 20 -10.82 1.20 2.74
N LEU A 21 -11.77 0.62 2.00
CA LEU A 21 -11.92 -0.84 1.95
C LEU A 21 -11.01 -1.47 0.88
N THR A 22 -10.99 -0.92 -0.34
CA THR A 22 -10.15 -1.48 -1.41
C THR A 22 -9.59 -0.44 -2.39
N VAL A 23 -8.27 -0.53 -2.62
CA VAL A 23 -7.54 0.28 -3.61
C VAL A 23 -7.04 -0.59 -4.76
N PHE A 24 -7.33 -0.20 -6.01
CA PHE A 24 -6.70 -0.81 -7.19
C PHE A 24 -6.08 0.21 -8.14
N HIS A 25 -4.75 0.17 -8.33
CA HIS A 25 -4.05 1.07 -9.25
C HIS A 25 -2.82 0.48 -9.94
N LYS A 26 -2.44 0.99 -11.12
CA LYS A 26 -1.20 0.55 -11.78
C LYS A 26 0.05 1.20 -11.18
N ARG A 27 0.03 2.52 -10.93
CA ARG A 27 1.23 3.24 -10.50
C ARG A 27 0.92 4.40 -9.57
N PHE A 28 1.76 4.51 -8.56
CA PHE A 28 1.81 5.62 -7.64
C PHE A 28 3.25 6.12 -7.49
N ASN A 29 3.41 7.43 -7.35
CA ASN A 29 4.71 8.00 -7.01
C ASN A 29 4.83 8.18 -5.48
N THR A 30 3.95 8.97 -4.86
CA THR A 30 3.95 9.19 -3.41
C THR A 30 2.56 8.90 -2.85
N VAL A 31 2.48 8.07 -1.82
CA VAL A 31 1.22 7.73 -1.17
C VAL A 31 1.32 7.72 0.33
N LEU A 32 0.27 8.27 0.94
CA LEU A 32 -0.03 8.18 2.35
C LEU A 32 -1.43 7.57 2.53
N MET A 33 -1.51 6.45 3.24
CA MET A 33 -2.74 5.71 3.48
C MET A 33 -2.87 5.35 4.96
N TYR A 34 -4.08 5.50 5.50
CA TYR A 34 -4.47 5.13 6.86
C TYR A 34 -5.71 4.26 6.81
N ASP A 35 -5.83 3.30 7.74
CA ASP A 35 -7.02 2.48 7.99
C ASP A 35 -7.56 1.81 6.71
N LEU A 36 -6.81 0.81 6.23
CA LEU A 36 -7.05 0.24 4.91
C LEU A 36 -7.10 -1.29 4.94
N LEU A 37 -8.16 -1.86 4.35
CA LEU A 37 -8.34 -3.31 4.35
C LEU A 37 -7.51 -3.98 3.25
N THR A 38 -7.54 -3.49 2.00
CA THR A 38 -6.77 -4.13 0.92
C THR A 38 -6.23 -3.17 -0.14
N VAL A 39 -4.96 -3.36 -0.51
CA VAL A 39 -4.29 -2.60 -1.59
C VAL A 39 -3.71 -3.52 -2.65
N PHE A 40 -4.13 -3.32 -3.90
CA PHE A 40 -3.57 -3.98 -5.08
C PHE A 40 -2.92 -2.98 -6.03
N HIS A 41 -1.63 -3.15 -6.34
CA HIS A 41 -0.98 -2.29 -7.32
C HIS A 41 0.25 -2.89 -7.98
N LYS A 42 0.72 -2.29 -9.10
CA LYS A 42 1.95 -2.77 -9.77
C LYS A 42 3.21 -2.11 -9.24
N ARG A 43 3.22 -0.79 -9.08
CA ARG A 43 4.43 -0.06 -8.67
C ARG A 43 4.15 1.13 -7.77
N PHE A 44 4.92 1.20 -6.69
CA PHE A 44 5.10 2.37 -5.86
C PHE A 44 6.54 2.88 -5.92
N ASN A 45 6.71 4.19 -5.77
CA ASN A 45 8.04 4.75 -5.54
C ASN A 45 8.24 5.04 -4.05
N THR A 46 7.38 5.82 -3.41
CA THR A 46 7.45 6.15 -1.98
C THR A 46 6.09 5.93 -1.34
N VAL A 47 6.05 5.14 -0.27
CA VAL A 47 4.80 4.84 0.46
C VAL A 47 4.98 4.90 1.94
N LEU A 48 3.97 5.48 2.57
CA LEU A 48 3.71 5.43 3.99
C LEU A 48 2.30 4.87 4.21
N MET A 49 2.21 3.78 4.97
CA MET A 49 0.96 3.07 5.26
C MET A 49 0.87 2.77 6.77
N TYR A 50 -0.31 2.99 7.33
CA TYR A 50 -0.67 2.67 8.71
C TYR A 50 -1.93 1.81 8.72
N ASP A 51 -2.01 0.87 9.65
CA ASP A 51 -3.19 0.04 9.94
C ASP A 51 -3.75 -0.67 8.70
N LEU A 52 -3.02 -1.69 8.24
CA LEU A 52 -3.26 -2.30 6.94
C LEU A 52 -3.37 -3.83 7.02
N LEU A 53 -4.46 -4.38 6.48
CA LEU A 53 -4.71 -5.82 6.54
C LEU A 53 -3.99 -6.57 5.40
N THR A 54 -4.06 -6.11 4.16
CA THR A 54 -3.39 -6.82 3.04
C THR A 54 -2.83 -5.90 1.97
N VAL A 55 -1.56 -6.10 1.60
CA VAL A 55 -0.90 -5.41 0.48
C VAL A 55 -0.38 -6.39 -0.54
N PHE A 56 -0.86 -6.28 -1.78
CA PHE A 56 -0.34 -7.03 -2.92
C PHE A 56 0.32 -6.11 -3.94
N HIS A 57 1.55 -6.47 -4.33
CA HIS A 57 2.30 -5.67 -5.27
C HIS A 57 3.44 -6.34 -6.01
N LYS A 58 3.90 -5.69 -7.09
CA LYS A 58 5.11 -6.13 -7.80
C LYS A 58 6.36 -5.42 -7.30
N ARG A 59 6.33 -4.10 -7.07
CA ARG A 59 7.55 -3.35 -6.75
C ARG A 59 7.28 -2.11 -5.91
N PHE A 60 8.04 -1.96 -4.83
CA PHE A 60 8.29 -0.66 -4.21
C PHE A 60 9.77 -0.28 -4.32
N ASN A 61 10.03 1.03 -4.31
CA ASN A 61 11.39 1.52 -4.08
C ASN A 61 11.59 1.88 -2.61
N THR A 62 10.73 2.71 -2.00
CA THR A 62 10.83 3.14 -0.61
C THR A 62 9.51 2.91 0.10
N VAL A 63 9.54 2.16 1.20
CA VAL A 63 8.35 1.77 1.96
C VAL A 63 8.58 2.00 3.44
N LEU A 64 7.58 2.61 4.07
CA LEU A 64 7.40 2.65 5.50
C LEU A 64 5.99 2.16 5.83
N MET A 65 5.90 1.10 6.62
CA MET A 65 4.64 0.45 6.99
C MET A 65 4.59 0.21 8.50
N TYR A 66 3.43 0.48 9.09
CA TYR A 66 3.10 0.20 10.49
C TYR A 66 1.83 -0.65 10.54
N ASP A 67 1.78 -1.58 11.51
CA ASP A 67 0.60 -2.40 11.82
C ASP A 67 0.04 -3.13 10.60
N LEU A 68 0.82 -4.09 10.11
CA LEU A 68 0.57 -4.76 8.83
C LEU A 68 0.40 -6.27 8.99
N LEU A 69 -0.77 -6.78 8.59
CA LEU A 69 -1.04 -8.21 8.72
C LEU A 69 -0.37 -9.02 7.60
N THR A 70 -0.49 -8.61 6.34
CA THR A 70 0.04 -9.43 5.23
C THR A 70 0.56 -8.62 4.04
N VAL A 71 1.77 -9.00 3.58
CA VAL A 71 2.43 -8.39 2.41
C VAL A 71 2.83 -9.43 1.39
N PHE A 72 2.47 -9.19 0.12
CA PHE A 72 2.93 -9.96 -1.03
C PHE A 72 3.70 -9.07 -1.99
N HIS A 73 4.95 -9.43 -2.28
CA HIS A 73 5.83 -8.63 -3.12
C HIS A 73 6.71 -9.46 -4.07
N LYS A 74 7.11 -8.84 -5.19
CA LYS A 74 8.24 -9.34 -6.01
C LYS A 74 9.55 -8.61 -5.75
N ARG A 75 9.50 -7.32 -5.39
CA ARG A 75 10.72 -6.55 -5.15
C ARG A 75 10.54 -5.35 -4.22
N PHE A 76 11.51 -5.24 -3.33
CA PHE A 76 11.75 -4.09 -2.49
C PHE A 76 13.16 -3.53 -2.72
N ASN A 77 13.32 -2.21 -2.67
CA ASN A 77 14.66 -1.61 -2.61
C ASN A 77 14.99 -1.16 -1.18
N THR A 78 14.12 -0.37 -0.55
CA THR A 78 14.27 0.15 0.81
C THR A 78 12.95 -0.02 1.54
N VAL A 79 12.96 -0.77 2.65
CA VAL A 79 11.76 -1.10 3.42
C VAL A 79 12.06 -0.95 4.90
N LEU A 80 11.10 -0.33 5.59
CA LEU A 80 11.01 -0.34 7.03
C LEU A 80 9.57 -0.75 7.39
N MET A 81 9.45 -1.80 8.19
CA MET A 81 8.17 -2.37 8.61
C MET A 81 8.18 -2.53 10.12
N TYR A 82 7.10 -2.10 10.77
CA TYR A 82 6.83 -2.28 12.18
C TYR A 82 5.55 -3.09 12.32
N ASP A 83 5.52 -4.00 13.31
CA ASP A 83 4.34 -4.81 13.65
C ASP A 83 3.76 -5.56 12.44
N LEU A 84 4.64 -6.36 11.82
CA LEU A 84 4.38 -7.13 10.62
C LEU A 84 4.16 -8.61 10.94
N LEU A 85 2.98 -9.13 10.62
CA LEU A 85 2.70 -10.55 10.88
C LEU A 85 3.27 -11.47 9.80
N THR A 86 3.09 -11.16 8.51
CA THR A 86 3.50 -12.08 7.44
C THR A 86 3.94 -11.38 6.16
N VAL A 87 5.04 -11.88 5.58
CA VAL A 87 5.57 -11.44 4.26
C VAL A 87 5.76 -12.64 3.35
N PHE A 88 5.25 -12.52 2.14
CA PHE A 88 5.50 -13.41 1.03
C PHE A 88 6.31 -12.69 -0.04
N HIS A 89 7.37 -13.36 -0.49
CA HIS A 89 8.24 -12.93 -1.58
C HIS A 89 8.15 -13.96 -2.71
N GLU A 90 7.92 -13.48 -3.94
CA GLU A 90 8.03 -14.26 -5.18
C GLU A 90 9.22 -13.76 -6.01
#